data_AF-A0A8J7Z6Q5-F1
#
_entry.id   AF-A0A8J7Z6Q5-F1
#
_cell.length_a   1.000
_cell.length_b   1.000
_cell.length_c   1.000
_cell.angle_alpha   90.00
_cell.angle_beta   90.00
_cell.angle_gamma   90.00
#
_symmetry.space_group_name_H-M   'P 1'
#
loop_
_entity.id
_entity.type
_entity.pdbx_description
1 polymer ?
#
loop_
_entity_poly.entity_id
_entity_poly.type
_entity_poly.pdbx_seq_one_letter_code
_entity_poly.pdbx_strand_id
1 'polypeptide(L)'
;MSEQVDYYIKLGVAVRIPMAFKRFCKDNYQLKKIPLTDSSTSEEEAKINIRYEIHSEENKIASFTPAGEYLCFEDDFKPIFDQIVEELGYAAYKAKKAQEEHDERIMKQMDEKFNLKD
;
A
#
# COMPACT_ATOMS: atom_id res chain seq x y z
N MET A 1 -5.75 -19.00 4.14
CA MET A 1 -6.61 -17.96 3.54
C MET A 1 -6.18 -16.52 3.88
N SER A 2 -5.03 -16.27 4.52
CA SER A 2 -4.64 -14.91 4.96
C SER A 2 -3.63 -14.18 4.04
N GLU A 3 -2.79 -14.88 3.29
CA GLU A 3 -1.69 -14.24 2.53
C GLU A 3 -2.15 -13.44 1.30
N GLN A 4 -3.22 -13.88 0.62
CA GLN A 4 -3.79 -13.14 -0.52
C GLN A 4 -4.57 -11.89 -0.10
N VAL A 5 -5.16 -11.87 1.10
CA VAL A 5 -5.86 -10.68 1.63
C VAL A 5 -4.87 -9.55 1.87
N ASP A 6 -3.70 -9.92 2.40
CA ASP A 6 -2.60 -8.99 2.60
C ASP A 6 -2.01 -8.48 1.29
N TYR A 7 -1.96 -9.31 0.24
CA TYR A 7 -1.34 -8.94 -1.04
C TYR A 7 -2.01 -7.74 -1.71
N TYR A 8 -3.34 -7.76 -1.91
CA TYR A 8 -4.03 -6.67 -2.60
C TYR A 8 -4.06 -5.38 -1.78
N ILE A 9 -4.12 -5.48 -0.46
CA ILE A 9 -3.99 -4.34 0.45
C ILE A 9 -2.59 -3.72 0.28
N LYS A 10 -1.53 -4.54 0.36
CA LYS A 10 -0.14 -4.09 0.17
C LYS A 10 0.04 -3.46 -1.21
N LEU A 11 -0.53 -4.04 -2.26
CA LEU A 11 -0.47 -3.48 -3.62
C LEU A 11 -1.18 -2.12 -3.71
N GLY A 12 -2.37 -2.00 -3.11
CA GLY A 12 -3.11 -0.74 -3.04
C GLY A 12 -2.33 0.37 -2.32
N VAL A 13 -1.67 0.03 -1.20
CA VAL A 13 -0.81 0.94 -0.46
C VAL A 13 0.44 1.29 -1.27
N ALA A 14 1.12 0.33 -1.89
CA ALA A 14 2.32 0.53 -2.70
C ALA A 14 2.10 1.52 -3.86
N VAL A 15 0.94 1.45 -4.51
CA VAL A 15 0.54 2.40 -5.56
C VAL A 15 0.23 3.78 -4.98
N ARG A 16 -0.35 3.83 -3.77
CA ARG A 16 -0.79 5.08 -3.16
C ARG A 16 0.35 5.92 -2.58
N ILE A 17 1.42 5.29 -2.04
CA ILE A 17 2.58 6.02 -1.47
C ILE A 17 3.14 7.09 -2.43
N PRO A 18 3.55 6.76 -3.68
CA PRO A 18 4.09 7.77 -4.60
C PRO A 18 3.05 8.81 -5.02
N MET A 19 1.75 8.48 -5.02
CA MET A 19 0.69 9.45 -5.30
C MET A 19 0.50 10.44 -4.15
N ALA A 20 0.48 9.93 -2.91
CA ALA A 20 0.38 10.75 -1.71
C ALA A 20 1.59 11.67 -1.58
N PHE A 21 2.80 11.17 -1.85
CA PHE A 21 4.00 11.99 -1.94
C PHE A 21 3.82 13.16 -2.92
N LYS A 22 3.43 12.89 -4.18
CA LYS A 22 3.22 13.95 -5.18
C LYS A 22 2.15 14.97 -4.80
N ARG A 23 1.18 14.55 -3.98
CA ARG A 23 0.06 15.40 -3.56
C ARG A 23 0.42 16.31 -2.39
N PHE A 24 1.16 15.79 -1.41
CA PHE A 24 1.38 16.46 -0.13
C PHE A 24 2.80 17.01 0.05
N CYS A 25 3.79 16.45 -0.64
CA CYS A 25 5.16 16.92 -0.58
C CYS A 25 5.42 17.98 -1.66
N LYS A 26 6.02 19.10 -1.25
CA LYS A 26 6.48 20.19 -2.13
C LYS A 26 7.78 19.83 -2.85
N ASP A 27 8.23 20.70 -3.76
CA ASP A 27 9.40 20.51 -4.64
C ASP A 27 10.74 20.29 -3.92
N ASN A 28 10.83 20.61 -2.62
CA ASN A 28 12.05 20.43 -1.82
C ASN A 28 12.24 18.99 -1.28
N TYR A 29 11.27 18.10 -1.51
CA TYR A 29 11.37 16.71 -1.08
C TYR A 29 11.61 15.77 -2.27
N GLN A 30 12.26 14.64 -1.98
CA GLN A 30 12.50 13.58 -2.94
C GLN A 30 11.97 12.25 -2.42
N LEU A 31 11.41 11.43 -3.31
CA LEU A 31 10.98 10.08 -3.00
C LEU A 31 11.97 9.08 -3.56
N LYS A 32 12.61 8.30 -2.69
CA LYS A 32 13.49 7.17 -3.05
C LYS A 32 12.75 5.85 -2.86
N LYS A 33 13.01 4.90 -3.76
CA LYS A 33 12.47 3.53 -3.70
C LYS A 33 13.63 2.58 -3.44
N ILE A 34 13.53 1.80 -2.36
CA ILE A 34 14.55 0.85 -1.94
C ILE A 34 13.92 -0.55 -1.96
N PRO A 35 14.32 -1.43 -2.90
CA PRO A 35 13.91 -2.82 -2.88
C PRO A 35 14.32 -3.50 -1.57
N LEU A 36 13.43 -4.29 -0.97
CA LEU A 36 13.67 -5.03 0.26
C LEU A 36 14.12 -6.48 0.03
N THR A 37 13.95 -6.99 -1.19
CA THR A 37 14.33 -8.35 -1.59
C THR A 37 15.07 -8.32 -2.92
N ASP A 38 15.96 -9.30 -3.13
CA ASP A 38 16.71 -9.44 -4.38
C ASP A 38 15.84 -10.00 -5.53
N SER A 39 16.31 -9.76 -6.75
CA SER A 39 15.71 -9.88 -8.09
C SER A 39 15.04 -11.20 -8.52
N SER A 40 14.76 -12.15 -7.62
CA SER A 40 14.10 -13.43 -7.94
C SER A 40 12.59 -13.45 -7.65
N THR A 41 12.00 -12.34 -7.20
CA THR A 41 10.55 -12.23 -6.96
C THR A 41 9.80 -11.83 -8.22
N SER A 42 8.52 -12.19 -8.32
CA SER A 42 7.66 -11.77 -9.44
C SER A 42 7.61 -10.24 -9.53
N GLU A 43 7.40 -9.66 -10.73
CA GLU A 43 7.30 -8.19 -10.91
C GLU A 43 6.24 -7.55 -10.00
N GLU A 44 5.24 -8.34 -9.63
CA GLU A 44 4.13 -7.96 -8.77
C GLU A 44 4.52 -7.94 -7.29
N GLU A 45 5.21 -8.98 -6.81
CA GLU A 45 5.79 -8.99 -5.46
C GLU A 45 6.88 -7.94 -5.28
N ALA A 46 7.63 -7.65 -6.34
CA ALA A 46 8.65 -6.61 -6.33
C ALA A 46 8.05 -5.22 -6.02
N LYS A 47 6.76 -4.97 -6.31
CA LYS A 47 6.09 -3.68 -6.03
C LYS A 47 5.74 -3.51 -4.56
N ILE A 48 5.41 -4.61 -3.88
CA ILE A 48 5.02 -4.58 -2.45
C ILE A 48 6.23 -4.74 -1.52
N ASN A 49 7.34 -5.28 -2.03
CA ASN A 49 8.61 -5.39 -1.31
C ASN A 49 9.52 -4.19 -1.55
N ILE A 50 8.96 -2.98 -1.39
CA ILE A 50 9.68 -1.71 -1.54
C ILE A 50 9.54 -0.92 -0.26
N ARG A 51 10.65 -0.40 0.26
CA ARG A 51 10.65 0.70 1.20
C ARG A 51 10.72 2.02 0.44
N TYR A 52 9.77 2.89 0.73
CA TYR A 52 9.74 4.24 0.21
C TYR A 52 10.33 5.18 1.26
N GLU A 53 11.27 6.01 0.87
CA GLU A 53 11.87 6.99 1.75
C GLU A 53 11.65 8.38 1.19
N ILE A 54 11.23 9.30 2.07
CA ILE A 54 11.17 10.72 1.73
C ILE A 54 12.44 11.37 2.28
N HIS A 55 13.09 12.16 1.43
CA HIS A 55 14.32 12.87 1.73
C HIS A 55 14.11 14.38 1.56
N SER A 56 14.66 15.18 2.46
CA SER A 56 14.84 16.63 2.32
C SER A 56 16.34 16.88 2.19
N GLU A 57 16.77 17.41 1.05
CA GLU A 57 18.20 17.51 0.70
C GLU A 57 18.90 16.14 0.81
N GLU A 58 19.77 15.95 1.82
CA GLU A 58 20.48 14.70 2.09
C GLU A 58 19.90 13.90 3.27
N ASN A 59 18.93 14.45 4.00
CA ASN A 59 18.37 13.84 5.19
C ASN A 59 17.13 13.01 4.87
N LYS A 60 17.09 11.79 5.40
CA LYS A 60 15.89 10.94 5.39
C LYS A 60 14.93 11.44 6.47
N ILE A 61 13.73 11.85 6.06
CA ILE A 61 12.74 12.47 6.96
C ILE A 61 11.55 11.55 7.25
N ALA A 62 11.24 10.61 6.36
CA ALA A 62 10.19 9.62 6.57
C ALA A 62 10.46 8.32 5.80
N SER A 63 9.85 7.24 6.27
CA SER A 63 9.91 5.91 5.65
C SER A 63 8.52 5.29 5.66
N PHE A 64 8.18 4.62 4.55
CA PHE A 64 6.92 3.89 4.39
C PHE A 64 7.17 2.52 3.78
N THR A 65 6.50 1.49 4.29
CA THR A 65 6.41 0.19 3.63
C THR A 65 4.96 -0.14 3.27
N PRO A 66 4.70 -0.83 2.16
CA PRO A 66 3.37 -1.34 1.83
C PRO A 66 2.77 -2.27 2.88
N ALA A 67 3.61 -2.84 3.76
CA ALA A 67 3.19 -3.66 4.89
C ALA A 67 2.60 -2.86 6.06
N GLY A 68 2.60 -1.52 5.98
CA GLY A 68 2.01 -0.65 7.01
C GLY A 68 3.01 -0.12 8.05
N GLU A 69 4.32 -0.29 7.83
CA GLU A 69 5.33 0.28 8.72
C GLU A 69 5.68 1.70 8.25
N TYR A 70 5.28 2.69 9.05
CA TYR A 70 5.49 4.11 8.76
C TYR A 70 6.29 4.76 9.87
N LEU A 71 7.37 5.46 9.52
CA LEU A 71 8.26 6.14 10.46
C LEU A 71 8.48 7.58 10.00
N CYS A 72 8.35 8.53 10.93
CA CYS A 72 8.67 9.94 10.74
C CYS A 72 9.88 10.29 11.61
N PHE A 73 10.88 10.94 11.01
CA PHE A 73 12.16 11.26 11.68
C PHE A 73 12.32 12.76 11.92
N GLU A 74 11.46 13.60 11.34
CA GLU A 74 11.46 15.06 11.54
C GLU A 74 10.08 15.55 11.99
N ASP A 75 10.06 16.34 13.06
CA ASP A 75 8.82 16.87 13.67
C ASP A 75 8.12 17.87 12.76
N ASP A 76 8.87 18.71 12.04
CA ASP A 76 8.32 19.70 11.10
C ASP A 76 7.61 19.03 9.92
N PHE A 77 7.99 17.80 9.57
CA PHE A 77 7.35 17.01 8.53
C PHE A 77 6.12 16.24 9.04
N LYS A 78 5.95 16.10 10.37
CA LYS A 78 4.88 15.29 10.99
C LYS A 78 3.46 15.63 10.49
N PRO A 79 3.06 16.90 10.29
CA PRO A 79 1.73 17.21 9.77
C PRO A 79 1.49 16.67 8.35
N ILE A 80 2.52 16.70 7.49
CA ILE A 80 2.46 16.15 6.12
C ILE A 80 2.45 14.62 6.18
N PHE A 81 3.30 14.04 7.03
CA PHE A 81 3.35 12.61 7.28
C PHE A 81 1.98 12.06 7.70
N ASP A 82 1.28 12.72 8.61
CA ASP A 82 -0.04 12.28 9.09
C ASP A 82 -1.09 12.29 7.97
N GLN A 83 -1.07 13.29 7.10
CA GLN A 83 -1.95 13.34 5.91
C GLN A 83 -1.66 12.19 4.93
N ILE A 84 -0.38 11.85 4.74
CA ILE A 84 0.01 10.70 3.93
C ILE A 84 -0.51 9.42 4.57
N VAL A 85 -0.29 9.21 5.88
CA VAL A 85 -0.74 8.01 6.60
C VAL A 85 -2.26 7.84 6.53
N GLU A 86 -3.03 8.92 6.66
CA GLU A 86 -4.49 8.89 6.52
C GLU A 86 -4.92 8.43 5.12
N GLU A 87 -4.33 8.99 4.06
CA GLU A 87 -4.60 8.60 2.67
C GLU A 87 -4.23 7.12 2.41
N LEU A 88 -3.13 6.63 2.99
CA LEU A 88 -2.72 5.22 2.90
C LEU A 88 -3.69 4.30 3.65
N GLY A 89 -4.14 4.70 4.85
CA GLY A 89 -5.13 3.95 5.63
C GLY A 89 -6.46 3.83 4.90
N TYR A 90 -6.92 4.90 4.25
CA TYR A 90 -8.13 4.88 3.44
C TYR A 90 -7.98 4.00 2.19
N ALA A 91 -6.82 4.00 1.54
CA ALA A 91 -6.53 3.11 0.42
C ALA A 91 -6.53 1.63 0.85
N ALA A 92 -5.91 1.30 1.98
CA ALA A 92 -5.91 -0.05 2.55
C ALA A 92 -7.33 -0.52 2.88
N TYR A 93 -8.15 0.33 3.51
CA TYR A 93 -9.55 0.03 3.81
C TYR A 93 -10.36 -0.27 2.53
N LYS A 94 -10.21 0.56 1.50
CA LYS A 94 -10.90 0.35 0.21
C LYS A 94 -10.49 -0.95 -0.46
N ALA A 95 -9.19 -1.26 -0.47
CA ALA A 95 -8.68 -2.50 -1.05
C ALA A 95 -9.27 -3.72 -0.32
N LYS A 96 -9.27 -3.70 1.01
CA LYS A 96 -9.87 -4.76 1.83
C LYS A 96 -11.35 -4.95 1.52
N LYS A 97 -12.13 -3.87 1.52
CA LYS A 97 -13.57 -3.93 1.26
C LYS A 97 -13.88 -4.45 -0.15
N ALA A 98 -13.12 -4.02 -1.17
CA ALA A 98 -13.31 -4.50 -2.53
C ALA A 98 -13.03 -6.00 -2.66
N GLN A 99 -12.06 -6.53 -1.90
CA GLN A 99 -11.76 -7.95 -1.86
C GLN A 99 -12.87 -8.74 -1.15
N GLU A 100 -13.35 -8.27 0.00
CA GLU A 100 -14.49 -8.88 0.71
C GLU A 100 -15.74 -8.96 -0.18
N GLU A 101 -16.08 -7.87 -0.87
CA GLU A 101 -17.21 -7.84 -1.81
C GLU A 101 -17.03 -8.79 -3.01
N HIS A 102 -15.78 -8.99 -3.46
CA HIS A 102 -15.47 -9.92 -4.54
C HIS A 102 -15.62 -11.37 -4.09
N ASP A 103 -15.10 -11.70 -2.89
CA ASP A 103 -15.17 -13.04 -2.33
C ASP A 103 -16.63 -13.44 -2.04
N GLU A 104 -17.46 -12.52 -1.52
CA GLU A 104 -18.90 -12.73 -1.35
C GLU A 104 -19.62 -13.02 -2.67
N ARG A 105 -19.25 -12.34 -3.77
CA ARG A 105 -19.84 -12.58 -5.09
C ARG A 105 -19.46 -13.95 -5.63
N ILE A 106 -18.21 -14.39 -5.42
CA ILE A 106 -17.76 -15.73 -5.83
C ILE A 106 -18.54 -16.80 -5.07
N MET A 107 -18.69 -16.66 -3.74
CA MET A 107 -19.45 -17.63 -2.94
C MET A 107 -20.90 -17.72 -3.41
N LYS A 108 -21.58 -16.59 -3.62
CA LYS A 108 -22.96 -16.57 -4.14
C LYS A 108 -23.10 -17.28 -5.49
N GLN A 109 -22.17 -17.04 -6.41
CA GLN A 109 -22.18 -17.71 -7.73
C GLN A 109 -21.89 -19.21 -7.65
N MET A 110 -21.09 -19.66 -6.67
CA MET A 110 -20.86 -21.08 -6.44
C MET A 110 -22.12 -21.75 -5.88
N ASP A 111 -22.78 -21.13 -4.89
CA ASP A 111 -24.02 -21.64 -4.29
C ASP A 111 -25.15 -21.72 -5.33
N GLU A 112 -25.33 -20.69 -6.17
CA GLU A 112 -26.31 -20.71 -7.26
C GLU A 112 -26.04 -21.83 -8.27
N LYS A 113 -24.78 -22.06 -8.65
CA LYS A 113 -24.41 -23.15 -9.58
C LYS A 113 -24.58 -24.54 -8.97
N PHE A 114 -24.46 -24.68 -7.66
CA PHE A 114 -24.67 -25.95 -6.95
C PHE A 114 -26.17 -26.25 -6.79
N ASN A 115 -26.97 -25.23 -6.46
CA ASN A 115 -28.42 -25.35 -6.30
C ASN A 115 -29.20 -25.43 -7.63
N LEU A 116 -28.57 -25.15 -8.77
CA LEU A 116 -29.15 -25.34 -10.11
C LEU A 116 -28.94 -26.76 -10.68
N LYS A 117 -28.31 -27.66 -9.92
CA LYS A 117 -28.07 -29.06 -10.30
C LYS A 117 -29.00 -30.08 -9.62
N ASP A 118 -29.94 -29.63 -8.79
CA ASP A 118 -31.08 -30.40 -8.26
C ASP A 118 -32.38 -29.99 -8.97
#